data_AF-A0A0D2Q3F0-F1
#
_entry.id   AF-A0A0D2Q3F0-F1
#
_cell.length_a   1.000
_cell.length_b   1.000
_cell.length_c   1.000
_cell.angle_alpha   90.00
_cell.angle_beta   90.00
_cell.angle_gamma   90.00
#
_symmetry.space_group_name_H-M   'P 1'
#
loop_
_entity.id
_entity.type
_entity.pdbx_description
1 polymer ?
#
loop_
_entity_poly.entity_id
_entity_poly.type
_entity_poly.pdbx_seq_one_letter_code
_entity_poly.pdbx_strand_id
1 'polypeptide(L)'
;MILFKSKEKFKIFNTNNLWVNLNAIKRLVEADVLKMEIIPNPKEVNGIKVLQLETVAGATIRFFDHAIGINIPRSRFLIRLVHEFPF
;
A
#
# COMPACT_ATOMS: atom_id res chain seq x y z
N MET A 1 8.61 2.50 -3.14
CA MET A 1 7.96 2.09 -4.41
C MET A 1 8.50 0.73 -4.86
N ILE A 2 7.81 -0.36 -4.52
CA ILE A 2 8.17 -1.68 -5.05
C ILE A 2 7.63 -1.77 -6.48
N LEU A 3 8.44 -1.34 -7.45
CA LEU A 3 8.17 -1.49 -8.88
C LEU A 3 8.60 -2.90 -9.31
N PHE A 4 7.65 -3.83 -9.37
CA PHE A 4 7.87 -5.14 -9.98
C PHE A 4 7.84 -5.03 -11.51
N LYS A 5 8.90 -5.51 -12.16
CA LYS A 5 9.26 -5.24 -13.56
C LYS A 5 8.75 -6.26 -14.59
N SER A 6 7.70 -7.05 -14.31
CA SER A 6 7.15 -7.98 -15.31
C SER A 6 5.63 -7.98 -15.32
N LYS A 7 5.07 -7.28 -16.32
CA LYS A 7 3.62 -7.28 -16.64
C LYS A 7 3.13 -8.65 -17.10
N GLU A 8 4.04 -9.53 -17.52
CA GLU A 8 3.73 -10.86 -18.06
C GLU A 8 3.40 -11.87 -16.94
N LYS A 9 4.02 -11.72 -15.76
CA LYS A 9 3.79 -12.60 -14.61
C LYS A 9 2.63 -12.17 -13.72
N PHE A 10 2.39 -10.87 -13.59
CA PHE A 10 1.35 -10.33 -12.72
C PHE A 10 0.34 -9.51 -13.53
N LYS A 11 -0.80 -10.15 -13.85
CA LYS A 11 -1.87 -9.55 -14.66
C LYS A 11 -2.79 -8.60 -13.86
N ILE A 12 -2.67 -8.58 -12.54
CA ILE A 12 -3.50 -7.78 -11.63
C ILE A 12 -2.60 -6.74 -10.96
N PHE A 13 -3.08 -5.49 -10.93
CA PHE A 13 -2.40 -4.38 -10.29
C PHE A 13 -3.31 -3.77 -9.21
N ASN A 14 -2.78 -3.56 -8.01
CA ASN A 14 -3.51 -2.91 -6.94
C ASN A 14 -3.65 -1.40 -7.22
N THR A 15 -4.87 -0.91 -7.33
CA THR A 15 -5.17 0.51 -7.62
C THR A 15 -5.14 1.41 -6.39
N ASN A 16 -4.95 0.86 -5.19
CA ASN A 16 -5.10 1.51 -3.88
C ASN A 16 -6.51 2.08 -3.60
N ASN A 17 -7.52 1.69 -4.37
CA ASN A 17 -8.91 1.85 -3.97
C ASN A 17 -9.27 0.71 -3.02
N LEU A 18 -9.30 1.00 -1.72
CA LEU A 18 -9.55 0.02 -0.66
C LEU A 18 -10.85 0.35 0.08
N TRP A 19 -11.68 -0.66 0.31
CA TRP A 19 -12.86 -0.57 1.15
C TRP A 19 -12.69 -1.51 2.33
N VAL A 20 -12.97 -1.03 3.54
CA VAL A 20 -12.74 -1.79 4.76
C VAL A 20 -13.92 -1.63 5.70
N ASN A 21 -14.31 -2.73 6.35
CA ASN A 21 -15.24 -2.69 7.46
C ASN A 21 -14.52 -2.14 8.70
N LEU A 22 -14.97 -1.00 9.23
CA LEU A 22 -14.33 -0.33 10.36
C LEU A 22 -14.32 -1.17 11.65
N ASN A 23 -15.36 -1.98 11.89
CA ASN A 23 -15.39 -2.88 13.04
C ASN A 23 -14.38 -4.02 12.87
N ALA A 24 -14.16 -4.50 11.66
CA ALA A 24 -13.16 -5.55 11.41
C ALA A 24 -11.73 -5.05 11.61
N ILE A 25 -11.38 -3.90 11.04
CA ILE A 25 -10.04 -3.33 11.25
C ILE A 25 -9.80 -2.95 12.71
N LYS A 26 -10.82 -2.45 13.42
CA LYS A 26 -10.72 -2.18 14.86
C LYS A 26 -10.31 -3.44 15.64
N ARG A 27 -10.95 -4.58 15.40
CA ARG A 27 -10.57 -5.85 16.05
C ARG A 27 -9.13 -6.26 15.76
N LEU A 28 -8.66 -6.11 14.52
CA LEU A 28 -7.29 -6.46 14.15
C LEU A 28 -6.26 -5.53 14.81
N VAL A 29 -6.58 -4.25 14.96
CA VAL A 29 -5.75 -3.27 15.68
C VAL A 29 -5.72 -3.57 17.17
N GLU A 30 -6.88 -3.78 17.79
CA GLU A 30 -6.98 -4.09 19.23
C GLU A 30 -6.29 -5.41 19.60
N ALA A 31 -6.29 -6.39 18.70
CA ALA A 31 -5.59 -7.65 18.88
C ALA A 31 -4.06 -7.57 18.60
N ASP A 32 -3.55 -6.42 18.15
CA ASP A 32 -2.13 -6.21 17.78
C ASP A 32 -1.59 -7.23 16.76
N VAL A 33 -2.45 -7.69 15.83
CA VAL A 33 -2.08 -8.73 14.84
C VAL A 33 -1.59 -8.16 13.51
N LEU A 34 -1.73 -6.85 13.27
CA LEU A 34 -1.29 -6.18 12.04
C LEU A 34 0.24 -6.01 11.98
N LYS A 35 0.98 -7.12 11.96
CA LYS A 35 2.44 -7.11 11.80
C LYS A 35 2.81 -6.86 10.34
N MET A 36 2.84 -5.57 9.99
CA MET A 36 3.11 -5.09 8.63
C MET A 36 4.61 -5.21 8.28
N GLU A 37 4.89 -5.46 7.01
CA GLU A 37 6.27 -5.44 6.51
C GLU A 37 6.75 -3.99 6.40
N ILE A 38 7.91 -3.70 6.99
CA ILE A 38 8.55 -2.39 6.91
C ILE A 38 9.36 -2.34 5.62
N ILE A 39 9.13 -1.29 4.82
CA ILE A 39 9.87 -1.01 3.59
C ILE A 39 10.79 0.18 3.84
N PRO A 40 12.12 -0.04 3.90
CA PRO A 40 13.06 1.06 4.00
C PRO A 40 13.09 1.86 2.69
N ASN A 41 12.94 3.18 2.80
CA ASN A 41 13.06 4.12 1.69
C ASN A 41 14.17 5.15 2.01
N PRO A 42 15.41 4.92 1.56
CA PRO A 42 16.49 5.90 1.72
C PRO A 42 16.13 7.20 1.03
N LYS A 43 16.25 8.32 1.76
CA LYS A 43 15.99 9.67 1.25
C LYS A 43 17.06 10.64 1.72
N GLU A 44 17.07 11.81 1.10
CA GLU A 44 17.84 12.95 1.56
C GLU A 44 16.86 14.08 1.86
N VAL A 45 16.94 14.64 3.07
CA VAL A 45 16.11 15.76 3.52
C VAL A 45 17.06 16.85 3.98
N ASN A 46 17.05 18.00 3.32
CA ASN A 46 17.92 19.14 3.62
C ASN A 46 19.43 18.76 3.67
N GLY A 47 19.89 17.92 2.75
CA GLY A 47 21.29 17.45 2.70
C GLY A 47 21.65 16.34 3.70
N ILE A 48 20.69 15.90 4.52
CA ILE A 48 20.89 14.82 5.51
C ILE A 48 20.29 13.52 4.97
N LYS A 49 21.11 12.48 4.91
CA LYS A 49 20.64 11.12 4.57
C LYS A 49 19.79 10.59 5.71
N VAL A 50 18.55 10.21 5.38
CA VAL A 50 17.58 9.64 6.31
C VAL A 50 17.03 8.33 5.77
N LEU A 51 16.55 7.47 6.66
CA LEU A 51 15.84 6.26 6.31
C LEU A 51 14.35 6.45 6.64
N GLN A 52 13.52 6.67 5.61
CA GLN A 52 12.08 6.73 5.80
C GLN A 52 11.52 5.30 5.84
N LEU A 53 10.87 4.93 6.94
CA LEU A 53 10.24 3.62 7.09
C LEU A 53 8.79 3.71 6.61
N GLU A 54 8.45 2.95 5.56
CA GLU A 54 7.12 2.91 4.97
C GLU A 54 6.44 1.56 5.22
N THR A 55 5.12 1.53 5.16
CA THR A 55 4.33 0.29 5.02
C THR A 55 3.35 0.46 3.87
N VAL A 56 2.88 -0.65 3.30
CA VAL A 56 1.89 -0.63 2.22
C VAL A 56 0.52 -1.00 2.77
N ALA A 57 -0.43 -0.06 2.71
CA ALA A 57 -1.79 -0.30 3.20
C ALA A 57 -2.45 -1.51 2.53
N GLY A 58 -2.28 -1.71 1.21
CA GLY A 58 -2.84 -2.88 0.51
C GLY A 58 -2.30 -4.23 0.99
N ALA A 59 -1.15 -4.28 1.68
CA ALA A 59 -0.63 -5.52 2.25
C ALA A 59 -1.44 -5.99 3.47
N THR A 60 -2.33 -5.16 4.03
CA THR A 60 -3.20 -5.55 5.14
C THR A 60 -4.22 -6.61 4.73
N ILE A 61 -4.47 -6.78 3.42
CA ILE A 61 -5.46 -7.72 2.87
C ILE A 61 -5.28 -9.15 3.40
N ARG A 62 -4.05 -9.57 3.72
CA ARG A 62 -3.71 -10.90 4.26
C ARG A 62 -4.24 -11.17 5.67
N PHE A 63 -4.65 -10.15 6.41
CA PHE A 63 -5.10 -10.26 7.80
C PHE A 63 -6.64 -10.35 7.92
N PHE A 64 -7.36 -10.35 6.80
CA PHE A 64 -8.82 -10.44 6.80
C PHE A 64 -9.26 -11.79 6.24
N ASP A 65 -10.08 -12.52 7.00
CA ASP A 65 -10.60 -13.85 6.59
C ASP A 65 -11.51 -13.80 5.34
N HIS A 66 -12.13 -12.65 5.08
CA HIS A 66 -13.09 -12.46 3.99
C HIS A 66 -12.68 -11.35 3.01
N ALA A 67 -11.38 -11.23 2.76
CA ALA A 67 -10.87 -10.29 1.75
C ALA A 67 -11.24 -10.72 0.33
N ILE A 68 -11.65 -9.76 -0.50
CA ILE A 68 -11.94 -9.96 -1.92
C ILE A 68 -11.23 -8.91 -2.79
N GLY A 69 -10.81 -9.34 -3.98
CA GLY A 69 -10.33 -8.44 -5.03
C GLY A 69 -11.39 -8.22 -6.09
N ILE A 70 -11.60 -6.96 -6.52
CA ILE A 70 -12.56 -6.60 -7.56
C ILE A 70 -11.80 -6.00 -8.75
N ASN A 71 -11.96 -6.59 -9.92
CA ASN A 71 -11.48 -6.00 -11.17
C ASN A 71 -12.34 -4.79 -11.53
N ILE A 72 -11.70 -3.65 -11.73
CA ILE A 72 -12.35 -2.40 -12.06
C ILE A 72 -11.91 -1.90 -13.44
N PRO A 73 -12.75 -1.11 -14.15
CA PRO A 73 -12.33 -0.45 -15.38
C PRO A 73 -11.12 0.47 -15.15
N ARG A 74 -10.23 0.59 -16.15
CA ARG A 74 -9.03 1.43 -16.11
C ARG A 74 -9.30 2.88 -15.73
N SER A 75 -10.51 3.39 -16.03
CA SER A 75 -10.98 4.73 -15.70
C SER A 75 -11.06 5.02 -14.19
N ARG A 76 -11.06 4.00 -13.34
CA ARG A 76 -11.04 4.13 -11.87
C ARG A 76 -9.63 4.21 -11.26
N PHE A 77 -8.59 4.26 -12.08
CA PHE A 77 -7.21 4.34 -11.63
C PHE A 77 -6.48 5.52 -12.30
N LEU A 78 -6.57 6.73 -11.75
CA LEU A 78 -5.91 7.89 -12.35
C LEU A 78 -4.60 8.18 -11.61
N ILE A 79 -3.46 7.80 -12.19
CA ILE A 79 -2.16 8.28 -11.71
C ILE A 79 -1.99 9.71 -12.21
N ARG A 80 -2.01 10.67 -11.30
CA ARG A 80 -1.35 11.96 -11.52
C ARG A 80 0.08 11.80 -11.00
N LEU A 81 1.08 12.10 -11.82
CA LEU A 81 2.44 12.27 -11.32
C LEU A 81 2.42 13.50 -10.42
N VAL A 82 2.28 13.28 -9.11
CA VAL A 82 2.47 14.34 -8.13
C VAL A 82 3.97 14.49 -8.00
N HIS A 83 4.54 15.37 -8.83
CA HIS A 83 5.79 16.01 -8.45
C HIS A 83 5.51 16.75 -7.14
N GLU A 84 6.21 16.31 -6.09
CA GLU A 84 6.41 17.03 -4.82
C GLU A 84 5.22 17.07 -3.85
N PHE A 85 5.11 16.01 -3.04
CA PHE A 85 4.70 16.19 -1.64
C PHE A 85 5.94 16.66 -0.86
N PRO A 86 5.91 17.86 -0.23
CA PRO A 86 7.02 18.34 0.55
C PRO A 86 7.03 17.59 1.88
N PHE A 87 7.99 16.68 2.04
CA PHE A 87 8.48 16.29 3.36
C PHE A 87 9.88 16.87 3.51
#